data_AF-A0A9R1GN58-F1
#
_entry.id   AF-A0A9R1GN58-F1
#
_cell.length_a   1.000
_cell.length_b   1.000
_cell.length_c   1.000
_cell.angle_alpha   90.00
_cell.angle_beta   90.00
_cell.angle_gamma   90.00
#
_symmetry.space_group_name_H-M   'P 1'
#
loop_
_entity.id
_entity.type
_entity.pdbx_description
1 polymer ?
#
loop_
_entity_poly.entity_id
_entity_poly.type
_entity_poly.pdbx_seq_one_letter_code
_entity_poly.pdbx_strand_id
1 'polypeptide(L)'
;MSLSTLNHPAAAAAASGRGRSFSLAAPAPSTVRLPRRRPPAPAAASAVAVEADAAADRVSALSQVSGVLGSQWGDEGKGKLVDVLAPRFDIVARCQGGANAGHTIYNSEGKKFALHLVPSGILHEGTLCVVGNGAVIHVPGFFGEIDGLQSNGVSCDGRILVSDRAHLLFDLHQTVDGLREAELANSFI
;
A
#
# COMPACT_ATOMS: atom_id res chain seq x y z
N MET A 1 42.13 -45.97 10.16
CA MET A 1 41.03 -46.93 10.34
C MET A 1 39.75 -46.10 10.48
N SER A 2 38.73 -46.10 9.63
CA SER A 2 38.39 -46.80 8.40
C SER A 2 37.48 -45.86 7.61
N LEU A 3 37.67 -45.74 6.30
CA LEU A 3 36.64 -45.23 5.39
C LEU A 3 35.49 -46.26 5.31
N SER A 4 34.25 -45.79 5.27
CA SER A 4 33.10 -46.55 4.77
C SER A 4 32.05 -45.57 4.25
N THR A 5 32.15 -45.23 2.96
CA THR A 5 31.25 -45.68 1.87
C THR A 5 29.86 -45.05 1.88
N LEU A 6 29.73 -44.09 0.97
CA LEU A 6 28.51 -43.66 0.27
C LEU A 6 27.56 -44.82 -0.02
N ASN A 7 26.26 -44.62 0.22
CA ASN A 7 25.23 -45.19 -0.65
C ASN A 7 23.91 -44.38 -0.56
N HIS A 8 23.63 -43.62 -1.61
CA HIS A 8 22.30 -43.08 -1.92
C HIS A 8 21.61 -44.04 -2.90
N PRO A 9 20.35 -44.45 -2.68
CA PRO A 9 19.55 -45.01 -3.76
C PRO A 9 18.87 -43.87 -4.52
N ALA A 10 19.36 -43.62 -5.73
CA ALA A 10 18.67 -42.83 -6.75
C ALA A 10 17.51 -43.68 -7.32
N ALA A 11 16.27 -43.27 -7.07
CA ALA A 11 15.10 -43.82 -7.74
C ALA A 11 14.82 -43.00 -9.02
N ALA A 12 15.13 -43.60 -10.17
CA ALA A 12 14.80 -43.08 -11.48
C ALA A 12 13.32 -43.40 -11.80
N ALA A 13 12.47 -42.37 -11.88
CA ALA A 13 11.13 -42.47 -12.43
C ALA A 13 11.14 -41.95 -13.88
N ALA A 14 10.76 -42.82 -14.81
CA ALA A 14 10.71 -42.56 -16.25
C ALA A 14 9.61 -41.54 -16.59
N ALA A 15 10.00 -40.44 -17.24
CA ALA A 15 9.08 -39.46 -17.81
C ALA A 15 8.68 -39.88 -19.23
N SER A 16 7.42 -40.25 -19.44
CA SER A 16 6.79 -40.32 -20.76
C SER A 16 5.55 -39.41 -20.73
N GLY A 17 5.67 -38.21 -21.29
CA GLY A 17 4.61 -37.22 -21.34
C GLY A 17 4.70 -36.43 -22.63
N ARG A 18 3.72 -36.66 -23.51
CA ARG A 18 3.62 -36.10 -24.87
C ARG A 18 3.68 -34.57 -24.85
N GLY A 19 4.53 -34.00 -25.71
CA GLY A 19 4.61 -32.56 -25.95
C GLY A 19 3.27 -32.01 -26.43
N ARG A 20 2.70 -31.07 -25.66
CA ARG A 20 1.69 -30.14 -26.13
C ARG A 20 2.35 -28.78 -26.27
N SER A 21 2.42 -28.29 -27.50
CA SER A 21 2.82 -26.91 -27.79
C SER A 21 1.79 -25.95 -27.18
N PHE A 22 2.16 -25.25 -26.11
CA PHE A 22 1.38 -24.13 -25.59
C PHE A 22 1.86 -22.85 -26.27
N SER A 23 0.99 -22.27 -27.10
CA SER A 23 1.17 -20.91 -27.62
C SER A 23 0.91 -19.91 -26.48
N LEU A 24 1.97 -19.29 -25.95
CA LEU A 24 1.83 -18.12 -25.07
C LEU A 24 1.44 -16.90 -25.90
N ALA A 25 0.14 -16.62 -26.01
CA ALA A 25 -0.32 -15.28 -26.36
C ALA A 25 -0.35 -14.45 -25.06
N ALA A 26 0.40 -13.34 -25.03
CA ALA A 26 0.33 -12.39 -23.93
C ALA A 26 -1.07 -11.74 -23.87
N PRO A 27 -1.70 -11.61 -22.69
CA PRO A 27 -2.98 -10.93 -22.59
C PRO A 27 -2.78 -9.42 -22.84
N ALA A 28 -3.68 -8.83 -23.63
CA ALA A 28 -3.71 -7.39 -23.87
C ALA A 28 -4.03 -6.62 -22.57
N PRO A 29 -3.52 -5.39 -22.39
CA PRO A 29 -3.78 -4.60 -21.18
C PRO A 29 -5.28 -4.31 -21.06
N SER A 30 -5.91 -4.85 -20.02
CA SER A 30 -7.28 -4.51 -19.65
C SER A 30 -7.31 -3.06 -19.17
N THR A 31 -7.80 -2.16 -20.03
CA THR A 31 -8.05 -0.77 -19.64
C THR A 31 -9.23 -0.77 -18.67
N VAL A 32 -8.95 -0.68 -17.37
CA VAL A 32 -9.97 -0.50 -16.34
C VAL A 32 -10.64 0.86 -16.58
N ARG A 33 -11.87 0.83 -17.08
CA ARG A 33 -12.67 2.03 -17.31
C ARG A 33 -13.39 2.38 -16.01
N LEU A 34 -12.84 3.33 -15.26
CA LEU A 34 -13.46 3.83 -14.02
C LEU A 34 -14.87 4.38 -14.30
N PRO A 35 -15.86 4.14 -13.42
CA PRO A 35 -17.18 4.75 -13.54
C PRO A 35 -17.05 6.26 -13.37
N ARG A 36 -17.44 7.02 -14.40
CA ARG A 36 -17.46 8.50 -14.34
C ARG A 36 -18.61 8.93 -13.43
N ARG A 37 -18.30 9.44 -12.24
CA ARG A 37 -19.25 10.26 -11.49
C ARG A 37 -19.43 11.60 -12.23
N ARG A 38 -20.69 11.94 -12.52
CA ARG A 38 -21.06 13.27 -13.06
C ARG A 38 -20.79 14.31 -11.97
N PRO A 39 -20.18 15.47 -12.29
CA PRO A 39 -20.03 16.54 -11.30
C PRO A 39 -21.42 16.98 -10.82
N PRO A 40 -21.61 17.24 -9.51
CA PRO A 40 -22.88 17.73 -8.99
C PRO A 40 -23.17 19.11 -9.61
N ALA A 41 -24.42 19.30 -10.05
CA ALA A 41 -24.91 20.60 -10.50
C ALA A 41 -24.92 21.59 -9.31
N PRO A 42 -24.67 22.89 -9.54
CA PRO A 42 -24.70 23.86 -8.45
C PRO A 42 -26.13 23.98 -7.90
N ALA A 43 -26.30 23.66 -6.62
CA ALA A 43 -27.55 23.85 -5.90
C ALA A 43 -27.66 25.31 -5.45
N ALA A 44 -28.80 25.93 -5.71
CA ALA A 44 -29.13 27.25 -5.20
C ALA A 44 -29.35 27.18 -3.67
N ALA A 45 -28.68 28.06 -2.93
CA ALA A 45 -28.71 28.09 -1.47
C ALA A 45 -29.94 28.83 -0.92
N SER A 46 -30.53 28.28 0.14
CA SER A 46 -31.29 29.06 1.13
C SER A 46 -30.63 28.89 2.49
N ALA A 47 -30.47 30.01 3.20
CA ALA A 47 -29.73 30.14 4.44
C ALA A 47 -30.56 29.68 5.64
N VAL A 48 -30.08 28.69 6.42
CA VAL A 48 -29.98 28.69 7.91
C VAL A 48 -29.12 27.48 8.35
N ALA A 49 -27.88 27.69 8.81
CA ALA A 49 -27.11 26.83 9.75
C ALA A 49 -25.64 27.29 9.84
N VAL A 50 -25.37 28.37 10.57
CA VAL A 50 -24.06 29.05 10.57
C VAL A 50 -23.30 28.71 11.86
N GLU A 51 -22.61 27.58 11.92
CA GLU A 51 -21.40 27.43 12.78
C GLU A 51 -20.60 26.15 12.55
N ALA A 52 -21.23 25.02 12.19
CA ALA A 52 -20.51 23.79 11.81
C ALA A 52 -19.95 23.81 10.37
N ASP A 53 -20.35 24.79 9.57
CA ASP A 53 -20.19 24.81 8.12
C ASP A 53 -18.81 25.31 7.65
N ALA A 54 -18.12 26.14 8.44
CA ALA A 54 -16.86 26.77 8.04
C ALA A 54 -15.70 25.77 7.85
N ALA A 55 -15.72 24.63 8.57
CA ALA A 55 -14.72 23.57 8.39
C ALA A 55 -15.08 22.64 7.22
N ALA A 56 -16.38 22.38 7.00
CA ALA A 56 -16.87 21.61 5.86
C ALA A 56 -16.52 22.29 4.53
N ASP A 57 -16.59 23.62 4.51
CA ASP A 57 -16.31 24.47 3.36
C ASP A 57 -14.85 24.35 2.86
N ARG A 58 -13.89 24.15 3.79
CA ARG A 58 -12.46 23.97 3.44
C ARG A 58 -12.18 22.64 2.76
N VAL A 59 -12.90 21.58 3.09
CA VAL A 59 -12.69 20.26 2.49
C VAL A 59 -13.26 20.22 1.06
N SER A 60 -14.39 20.91 0.83
CA SER A 60 -14.95 21.08 -0.52
C SER A 60 -14.15 22.03 -1.41
N ALA A 61 -13.33 22.90 -0.84
CA ALA A 61 -12.48 23.83 -1.59
C ALA A 61 -11.17 23.21 -2.11
N LEU A 62 -10.85 21.96 -1.78
CA LEU A 62 -9.64 21.29 -2.24
C LEU A 62 -9.65 21.11 -3.76
N SER A 63 -8.47 21.25 -4.39
CA SER A 63 -8.30 21.03 -5.82
C SER A 63 -8.47 19.54 -6.18
N GLN A 64 -8.76 19.29 -7.46
CA GLN A 64 -8.93 17.94 -8.02
C GLN A 64 -7.80 16.98 -7.63
N VAL A 65 -6.56 17.48 -7.59
CA VAL A 65 -5.41 16.76 -7.06
C VAL A 65 -4.86 17.56 -5.89
N SER A 66 -4.78 16.93 -4.72
CA SER A 66 -4.32 17.54 -3.47
C SER A 66 -3.30 16.62 -2.80
N GLY A 67 -2.37 17.18 -2.03
CA GLY A 67 -1.31 16.42 -1.37
C GLY A 67 -1.18 16.77 0.12
N VAL A 68 -0.90 15.77 0.93
CA VAL A 68 -0.56 15.92 2.35
C VAL A 68 0.91 15.57 2.54
N LEU A 69 1.70 16.53 3.03
CA LEU A 69 3.15 16.42 3.16
C LEU A 69 3.59 16.73 4.59
N GLY A 70 4.71 16.15 5.00
CA GLY A 70 5.36 16.49 6.28
C GLY A 70 6.19 17.75 6.11
N SER A 71 6.16 18.63 7.11
CA SER A 71 6.93 19.87 7.12
C SER A 71 8.10 19.85 8.11
N GLN A 72 8.24 18.77 8.88
CA GLN A 72 9.26 18.60 9.92
C GLN A 72 10.01 17.27 9.68
N TRP A 73 10.43 16.61 10.77
CA TRP A 73 11.22 15.37 10.75
C TRP A 73 10.37 14.13 11.08
N GLY A 74 9.18 14.02 10.51
CA GLY A 74 8.34 12.84 10.64
C GLY A 74 7.30 12.91 11.76
N ASP A 75 6.45 11.87 11.80
CA ASP A 75 5.40 11.65 12.82
C ASP A 75 4.43 12.81 13.11
N GLU A 76 4.20 13.69 12.14
CA GLU A 76 3.30 14.85 12.30
C GLU A 76 1.80 14.47 12.25
N GLY A 77 1.46 13.18 12.15
CA GLY A 77 0.07 12.72 12.09
C GLY A 77 -0.59 12.81 10.71
N LYS A 78 0.20 12.79 9.63
CA LYS A 78 -0.30 12.85 8.23
C LYS A 78 -1.37 11.80 7.93
N GLY A 79 -1.17 10.56 8.40
CA GLY A 79 -2.12 9.46 8.20
C GLY A 79 -3.52 9.79 8.69
N LYS A 80 -3.64 10.46 9.84
CA LYS A 80 -4.93 10.91 10.40
C LYS A 80 -5.58 11.96 9.50
N LEU A 81 -4.82 12.93 9.00
CA LEU A 81 -5.38 13.94 8.10
C LEU A 81 -5.81 13.33 6.77
N VAL A 82 -5.01 12.42 6.21
CA VAL A 82 -5.37 11.69 4.98
C VAL A 82 -6.66 10.89 5.17
N ASP A 83 -6.81 10.18 6.29
CA ASP A 83 -8.03 9.43 6.62
C ASP A 83 -9.27 10.35 6.71
N VAL A 84 -9.16 11.52 7.35
CA VAL A 84 -10.25 12.50 7.41
C VAL A 84 -10.63 13.06 6.04
N LEU A 85 -9.66 13.24 5.15
CA LEU A 85 -9.88 13.79 3.80
C LEU A 85 -10.34 12.74 2.78
N ALA A 86 -9.96 11.48 2.97
CA ALA A 86 -10.18 10.38 2.04
C ALA A 86 -11.64 10.21 1.54
N PRO A 87 -12.71 10.40 2.35
CA PRO A 87 -14.09 10.32 1.88
C PRO A 87 -14.45 11.27 0.72
N ARG A 88 -13.64 12.30 0.48
CA ARG A 88 -13.85 13.30 -0.59
C ARG A 88 -13.03 13.04 -1.85
N PHE A 89 -12.15 12.05 -1.83
CA PHE A 89 -11.29 11.68 -2.96
C PHE A 89 -11.60 10.26 -3.43
N ASP A 90 -11.71 10.10 -4.75
CA ASP A 90 -11.89 8.78 -5.37
C ASP A 90 -10.64 7.91 -5.24
N ILE A 91 -9.45 8.54 -5.16
CA ILE A 91 -8.15 7.87 -5.13
C ILE A 91 -7.27 8.47 -4.03
N VAL A 92 -6.64 7.60 -3.25
CA VAL A 92 -5.58 7.98 -2.30
C VAL A 92 -4.31 7.21 -2.66
N ALA A 93 -3.26 7.94 -3.02
CA ALA A 93 -2.04 7.36 -3.54
C ALA A 93 -0.84 7.66 -2.64
N ARG A 94 0.04 6.66 -2.49
CA ARG A 94 1.38 6.83 -1.94
C ARG A 94 2.38 6.99 -3.07
N CYS A 95 3.11 8.10 -3.09
CA CYS A 95 4.07 8.38 -4.16
C CYS A 95 5.51 7.94 -3.86
N GLN A 96 5.91 7.86 -2.59
CA GLN A 96 7.31 7.61 -2.19
C GLN A 96 7.42 6.83 -0.88
N GLY A 97 8.58 6.22 -0.66
CA GLY A 97 8.99 5.61 0.60
C GLY A 97 8.63 4.12 0.69
N GLY A 98 8.85 3.52 1.84
CA GLY A 98 8.58 2.09 2.07
C GLY A 98 7.70 1.83 3.28
N ALA A 99 7.80 0.64 3.85
CA ALA A 99 7.09 0.26 5.07
C ALA A 99 7.64 0.93 6.36
N ASN A 100 8.36 2.04 6.22
CA ASN A 100 8.92 2.84 7.30
C ASN A 100 7.97 3.92 7.83
N ALA A 101 6.80 4.09 7.21
CA ALA A 101 5.77 4.96 7.76
C ALA A 101 5.01 4.24 8.88
N GLY A 102 4.61 4.98 9.92
CA GLY A 102 3.80 4.48 11.03
C GLY A 102 2.48 5.23 11.15
N HIS A 103 1.65 5.22 10.11
CA HIS A 103 0.39 5.95 10.11
C HIS A 103 -0.63 5.26 11.02
N THR A 104 -0.79 5.79 12.22
CA THR A 104 -1.85 5.36 13.14
C THR A 104 -3.13 6.14 12.87
N ILE A 105 -4.20 5.42 12.58
CA ILE A 105 -5.55 5.97 12.40
C ILE A 105 -6.56 5.23 13.27
N TYR A 106 -7.72 5.85 13.50
CA TYR A 106 -8.78 5.31 14.33
C TYR A 106 -10.09 5.36 13.55
N ASN A 107 -10.82 4.25 13.49
CA ASN A 107 -12.15 4.26 12.87
C ASN A 107 -13.18 4.96 13.78
N SER A 108 -14.42 5.08 13.31
CA SER A 108 -15.54 5.68 14.06
C SER A 108 -15.86 4.99 15.39
N GLU A 109 -15.49 3.72 15.54
CA GLU A 109 -15.68 2.92 16.76
C GLU A 109 -14.49 3.03 17.72
N GLY A 110 -13.46 3.81 17.37
CA GLY A 110 -12.24 3.97 18.17
C GLY A 110 -11.23 2.83 18.02
N LYS A 111 -11.43 1.90 17.06
CA LYS A 111 -10.48 0.83 16.75
C LYS A 111 -9.24 1.41 16.08
N LYS A 112 -8.07 1.08 16.63
CA LYS A 112 -6.76 1.52 16.16
C LYS A 112 -6.30 0.67 14.96
N PHE A 113 -5.80 1.34 13.92
CA PHE A 113 -5.14 0.73 12.78
C PHE A 113 -3.75 1.35 12.60
N ALA A 114 -2.73 0.52 12.39
CA ALA A 114 -1.37 0.95 12.10
C ALA A 114 -1.01 0.57 10.67
N LEU A 115 -0.90 1.57 9.80
CA LEU A 115 -0.62 1.40 8.38
C LEU A 115 0.84 1.74 8.10
N HIS A 116 1.47 0.89 7.29
CA HIS A 116 2.88 0.97 6.95
C HIS A 116 3.07 1.31 5.49
N LEU A 117 2.58 0.48 4.56
CA LEU A 117 2.68 0.68 3.12
C LEU A 117 1.33 1.08 2.50
N VAL A 118 0.24 0.50 3.01
CA VAL A 118 -1.12 0.74 2.53
C VAL A 118 -1.52 2.20 2.79
N PRO A 119 -2.03 2.94 1.79
CA PRO A 119 -2.48 4.30 1.99
C PRO A 119 -3.62 4.42 3.02
N SER A 120 -3.62 5.49 3.82
CA SER A 120 -4.60 5.70 4.91
C SER A 120 -6.05 5.87 4.48
N GLY A 121 -6.32 5.96 3.18
CA GLY A 121 -7.68 5.93 2.63
C GLY A 121 -8.34 4.55 2.65
N ILE A 122 -7.63 3.48 3.04
CA ILE A 122 -8.14 2.10 2.96
C ILE A 122 -9.36 1.83 3.86
N LEU A 123 -9.62 2.64 4.88
CA LEU A 123 -10.82 2.50 5.71
C LEU A 123 -12.11 2.97 5.02
N HIS A 124 -12.01 3.63 3.85
CA HIS A 124 -13.14 4.19 3.12
C HIS A 124 -13.47 3.36 1.90
N GLU A 125 -14.59 2.62 1.93
CA GLU A 125 -15.00 1.68 0.86
C GLU A 125 -15.06 2.30 -0.54
N GLY A 126 -15.37 3.59 -0.64
CA GLY A 126 -15.44 4.33 -1.92
C GLY A 126 -14.08 4.79 -2.47
N THR A 127 -12.99 4.57 -1.74
CA THR A 127 -11.66 5.09 -2.07
C THR A 127 -10.75 3.97 -2.58
N LEU A 128 -10.17 4.19 -3.77
CA LEU A 128 -9.16 3.33 -4.36
C LEU A 128 -7.76 3.71 -3.83
N CYS A 129 -7.06 2.76 -3.25
CA CYS A 129 -5.71 2.94 -2.77
C CYS A 129 -4.69 2.59 -3.86
N VAL A 130 -3.67 3.43 -4.04
CA VAL A 130 -2.61 3.21 -5.05
C VAL A 130 -1.24 3.31 -4.40
N VAL A 131 -0.39 2.31 -4.63
CA VAL A 131 1.04 2.35 -4.33
C VAL A 131 1.80 2.71 -5.61
N GLY A 132 2.28 3.94 -5.69
CA GLY A 132 2.95 4.51 -6.85
C GLY A 132 4.36 3.96 -7.08
N ASN A 133 4.93 4.28 -8.25
CA ASN A 133 6.23 3.77 -8.69
C ASN A 133 7.44 4.25 -7.86
N GLY A 134 7.30 5.37 -7.12
CA GLY A 134 8.37 5.87 -6.24
C GLY A 134 8.42 5.17 -4.88
N ALA A 135 7.51 4.22 -4.62
CA ALA A 135 7.53 3.40 -3.42
C ALA A 135 8.49 2.20 -3.57
N VAL A 136 8.99 1.74 -2.43
CA VAL A 136 9.76 0.49 -2.30
C VAL A 136 8.96 -0.52 -1.49
N ILE A 137 8.74 -1.72 -2.04
CA ILE A 137 7.77 -2.68 -1.52
C ILE A 137 8.49 -3.91 -0.99
N HIS A 138 8.38 -4.16 0.31
CA HIS A 138 8.70 -5.46 0.89
C HIS A 138 7.47 -6.35 0.83
N VAL A 139 7.48 -7.32 -0.08
CA VAL A 139 6.30 -8.13 -0.43
C VAL A 139 5.78 -8.93 0.78
N PRO A 140 6.62 -9.63 1.57
CA PRO A 140 6.12 -10.35 2.75
C PRO A 140 5.46 -9.43 3.78
N GLY A 141 6.07 -8.27 4.08
CA GLY A 141 5.52 -7.29 5.02
C GLY A 141 4.22 -6.65 4.51
N PHE A 142 4.14 -6.40 3.20
CA PHE A 142 2.93 -5.87 2.57
C PHE A 142 1.74 -6.85 2.68
N PHE A 143 1.95 -8.14 2.42
CA PHE A 143 0.90 -9.14 2.62
C PHE A 143 0.53 -9.30 4.09
N GLY A 144 1.50 -9.29 5.01
CA GLY A 144 1.21 -9.30 6.45
C GLY A 144 0.36 -8.11 6.91
N GLU A 145 0.58 -6.93 6.32
CA GLU A 145 -0.27 -5.75 6.55
C GLU A 145 -1.69 -5.95 6.01
N ILE A 146 -1.85 -6.50 4.80
CA ILE A 146 -3.16 -6.82 4.20
C ILE A 146 -3.92 -7.85 5.04
N ASP A 147 -3.27 -8.94 5.46
CA ASP A 147 -3.87 -9.97 6.30
C ASP A 147 -4.33 -9.39 7.65
N GLY A 148 -3.52 -8.49 8.21
CA GLY A 148 -3.88 -7.70 9.39
C GLY A 148 -5.13 -6.84 9.16
N LEU A 149 -5.27 -6.18 8.02
CA LEU A 149 -6.45 -5.39 7.69
C LEU A 149 -7.69 -6.27 7.48
N GLN A 150 -7.57 -7.35 6.72
CA GLN A 150 -8.68 -8.27 6.44
C GLN A 150 -9.21 -8.96 7.70
N SER A 151 -8.32 -9.45 8.56
CA SER A 151 -8.71 -10.02 9.86
C SER A 151 -9.40 -9.01 10.77
N ASN A 152 -9.17 -7.71 10.54
CA ASN A 152 -9.81 -6.62 11.26
C ASN A 152 -11.09 -6.09 10.59
N GLY A 153 -11.58 -6.75 9.54
CA GLY A 153 -12.83 -6.45 8.85
C GLY A 153 -12.71 -5.46 7.69
N VAL A 154 -11.48 -5.13 7.25
CA VAL A 154 -11.25 -4.19 6.14
C VAL A 154 -11.00 -4.97 4.86
N SER A 155 -11.91 -4.87 3.89
CA SER A 155 -11.75 -5.50 2.58
C SER A 155 -10.66 -4.79 1.76
N CYS A 156 -9.68 -5.54 1.29
CA CYS A 156 -8.57 -5.01 0.49
C CYS A 156 -8.66 -5.41 -0.99
N ASP A 157 -9.47 -6.42 -1.33
CA ASP A 157 -9.54 -7.00 -2.67
C ASP A 157 -10.12 -6.01 -3.67
N GLY A 158 -9.39 -5.79 -4.77
CA GLY A 158 -9.78 -4.82 -5.81
C GLY A 158 -9.71 -3.34 -5.38
N ARG A 159 -9.27 -3.06 -4.15
CA ARG A 159 -9.17 -1.70 -3.59
C ARG A 159 -7.74 -1.19 -3.45
N ILE A 160 -6.74 -2.04 -3.67
CA ILE A 160 -5.33 -1.67 -3.65
C ILE A 160 -4.71 -1.99 -5.01
N LEU A 161 -4.19 -0.96 -5.67
CA LEU A 161 -3.40 -1.10 -6.89
C LEU A 161 -1.92 -0.89 -6.56
N VAL A 162 -1.08 -1.77 -7.09
CA VAL A 162 0.36 -1.69 -6.96
C VAL A 162 0.94 -1.40 -8.33
N SER A 163 1.76 -0.35 -8.43
CA SER A 163 2.48 -0.02 -9.66
C SER A 163 3.42 -1.17 -10.05
N ASP A 164 3.37 -1.56 -11.33
CA ASP A 164 4.30 -2.53 -11.93
C ASP A 164 5.75 -2.01 -12.01
N ARG A 165 5.95 -0.71 -11.75
CA ARG A 165 7.24 -0.02 -11.75
C ARG A 165 7.79 0.26 -10.36
N ALA A 166 7.09 -0.14 -9.30
CA ALA A 166 7.59 0.00 -7.93
C ALA A 166 8.78 -0.96 -7.70
N HIS A 167 9.78 -0.50 -6.95
CA HIS A 167 10.96 -1.32 -6.66
C HIS A 167 10.67 -2.31 -5.54
N LEU A 168 11.34 -3.46 -5.56
CA LEU A 168 11.20 -4.49 -4.53
C LEU A 168 12.28 -4.34 -3.46
N LEU A 169 11.83 -4.30 -2.20
CA LEU A 169 12.69 -4.38 -1.03
C LEU A 169 12.72 -5.84 -0.56
N PHE A 170 13.80 -6.57 -0.86
CA PHE A 170 14.06 -7.91 -0.30
C PHE A 170 14.61 -7.89 1.13
N ASP A 171 14.47 -9.01 1.85
CA ASP A 171 15.07 -9.26 3.18
C ASP A 171 16.59 -9.04 3.20
N LEU A 172 17.25 -9.29 2.05
CA LEU A 172 18.67 -8.99 1.85
C LEU A 172 18.97 -7.52 2.15
N HIS A 173 18.17 -6.58 1.66
CA HIS A 173 18.42 -5.16 1.86
C HIS A 173 18.32 -4.78 3.34
N GLN A 174 17.37 -5.37 4.08
CA GLN A 174 17.23 -5.13 5.53
C GLN A 174 18.44 -5.67 6.30
N THR A 175 18.95 -6.84 5.90
CA THR A 175 20.15 -7.42 6.50
C THR A 175 21.37 -6.55 6.23
N VAL A 176 21.54 -6.09 4.99
CA VAL A 176 22.65 -5.20 4.60
C VAL A 176 22.58 -3.85 5.33
N ASP A 177 21.38 -3.29 5.49
CA ASP A 177 21.15 -2.06 6.25
C ASP A 177 21.61 -2.22 7.71
N GLY A 178 21.18 -3.29 8.38
CA GLY A 178 21.61 -3.60 9.75
C GLY A 178 23.12 -3.84 9.89
N LEU A 179 23.76 -4.47 8.90
CA LEU A 179 25.21 -4.66 8.90
C LEU A 179 25.97 -3.34 8.77
N ARG A 180 25.46 -2.38 7.98
CA ARG A 180 26.06 -1.05 7.84
C ARG A 180 26.01 -0.26 9.14
N GLU A 181 24.89 -0.30 9.85
CA GLU A 181 24.77 0.33 11.17
C GLU A 181 25.73 -0.31 12.19
N ALA A 182 25.89 -1.64 12.15
CA ALA A 182 26.86 -2.34 13.00
C ALA A 182 28.32 -1.98 12.67
N GLU A 183 28.66 -1.79 11.39
CA GLU A 183 29.98 -1.28 10.99
C GLU A 183 30.22 0.14 11.51
N LEU A 184 29.21 1.03 11.41
CA LEU A 184 29.31 2.41 11.89
C LEU A 184 29.51 2.47 13.40
N ALA A 185 28.77 1.68 14.17
CA ALA A 185 28.90 1.62 15.63
C ALA A 185 30.29 1.17 16.11
N ASN A 186 30.99 0.36 15.31
CA ASN A 186 32.33 -0.14 15.62
C ASN A 186 33.45 0.70 15.00
N SER A 187 33.10 1.68 14.16
CA SER A 187 34.04 2.61 13.55
C SER A 187 34.25 3.77 14.53
N PHE A 188 35.33 3.71 15.31
CA PHE A 188 35.74 4.78 16.24
C PHE A 188 36.00 6.09 15.47
N ILE A 189 34.97 6.93 15.40
CA ILE A 189 35.08 8.38 15.32
C ILE A 189 34.84 8.92 16.74
#